data_AF-A0A6I7YNT9-F1
#
_entry.id   AF-A0A6I7YNT9-F1
#
_cell.length_a   1.000
_cell.length_b   1.000
_cell.length_c   1.000
_cell.angle_alpha   90.00
_cell.angle_beta   90.00
_cell.angle_gamma   90.00
#
_symmetry.space_group_name_H-M   'P 1'
#
loop_
_entity.id
_entity.type
_entity.pdbx_description
1 polymer ?
#
loop_
_entity_poly.entity_id
_entity_poly.type
_entity_poly.pdbx_seq_one_letter_code
_entity_poly.pdbx_strand_id
1 'polypeptide(L)' 'MSVSDEVRSQLAVKFGVLFPHLDERQRRLLMGAEARVLGHGGIRAVARAAEVSETTVRKGVSEL' A
#
# COMPACT_ATOMS: atom_id res chain seq x y z
N MET A 1 -10.35 -13.01 -6.65
CA MET A 1 -9.51 -12.48 -7.75
C MET A 1 -8.21 -12.00 -7.17
N SER A 2 -7.06 -12.28 -7.79
CA SER A 2 -5.80 -11.65 -7.39
C SER A 2 -5.74 -10.23 -7.95
N VAL A 3 -5.19 -9.29 -7.17
CA VAL A 3 -4.81 -7.97 -7.70
C VAL A 3 -3.85 -8.18 -8.88
N SER A 4 -4.09 -7.51 -10.00
CA SER A 4 -3.30 -7.67 -11.22
C SER A 4 -1.87 -7.14 -11.04
N ASP A 5 -0.97 -7.63 -11.90
CA ASP A 5 0.42 -7.21 -11.89
C ASP A 5 0.60 -5.75 -12.32
N GLU A 6 -0.25 -5.29 -13.25
CA GLU A 6 -0.31 -3.89 -13.67
C GLU A 6 -0.64 -2.96 -12.50
N VAL A 7 -1.67 -3.28 -11.71
CA VAL A 7 -2.03 -2.48 -10.52
C VAL A 7 -0.88 -2.43 -9.51
N ARG A 8 -0.17 -3.55 -9.33
CA ARG A 8 0.97 -3.61 -8.42
C ARG A 8 2.16 -2.77 -8.92
N SER A 9 2.41 -2.77 -10.23
CA SER A 9 3.43 -1.92 -10.86
C SER A 9 3.12 -0.43 -10.66
N GLN A 10 1.86 -0.04 -10.89
CA GLN A 10 1.39 1.34 -10.68
C GLN A 10 1.54 1.78 -9.22
N LEU A 11 1.25 0.89 -8.25
CA LEU A 11 1.49 1.16 -6.84
C LEU A 11 2.97 1.37 -6.53
N ALA A 12 3.86 0.53 -7.08
CA ALA A 12 5.30 0.66 -6.84
C ALA A 12 5.83 2.01 -7.34
N VAL A 13 5.39 2.44 -8.53
CA VAL A 13 5.71 3.78 -9.07
C VAL A 13 5.18 4.88 -8.13
N LYS A 14 3.91 4.80 -7.73
CA LYS A 14 3.29 5.79 -6.82
C LYS A 14 4.06 5.91 -5.51
N PHE A 15 4.42 4.78 -4.89
CA PHE A 15 5.16 4.76 -3.62
C PHE A 15 6.58 5.27 -3.77
N GLY A 16 7.30 4.87 -4.83
CA GLY A 16 8.65 5.37 -5.10
C GLY A 16 8.72 6.90 -5.24
N VAL A 17 7.68 7.51 -5.83
CA VAL A 17 7.58 8.97 -5.96
C VAL A 17 7.18 9.64 -4.65
N LEU A 18 6.20 9.10 -3.91
CA LEU A 18 5.64 9.80 -2.74
C LEU A 18 6.42 9.56 -1.45
N PHE A 19 6.96 8.36 -1.21
CA PHE A 19 7.56 7.99 0.07
C PHE A 19 8.68 8.92 0.56
N PRO A 20 9.57 9.47 -0.29
CA PRO A 20 10.59 10.42 0.15
C PRO A 20 10.05 11.73 0.73
N HIS A 21 8.79 12.06 0.42
CA HIS A 21 8.14 13.32 0.85
C HIS A 21 7.16 13.12 2.00
N LEU A 22 6.94 11.88 2.43
CA LEU A 22 5.99 11.53 3.46
C LEU A 22 6.70 11.05 4.72
N ASP A 23 6.15 11.43 5.87
CA ASP A 23 6.54 10.83 7.14
C ASP A 23 6.05 9.37 7.25
N GLU A 24 6.51 8.66 8.27
CA GLU A 24 6.16 7.24 8.47
C GLU A 24 4.66 7.01 8.70
N ARG A 25 3.95 7.96 9.31
CA ARG A 25 2.50 7.85 9.53
C ARG A 25 1.76 8.08 8.21
N GLN A 26 2.12 9.12 7.45
CA GLN A 26 1.55 9.43 6.14
C GLN A 26 1.75 8.29 5.15
N ARG A 27 2.94 7.67 5.11
CA ARG A 27 3.18 6.46 4.30
C ARG A 27 2.21 5.34 4.67
N ARG A 28 2.01 5.09 5.97
CA ARG A 28 1.07 4.04 6.43
C ARG A 28 -0.38 4.36 6.08
N LEU A 29 -0.81 5.61 6.21
CA LEU A 29 -2.16 6.02 5.79
C LEU A 29 -2.38 5.87 4.28
N LEU A 30 -1.41 6.26 3.46
CA LEU A 30 -1.47 6.06 2.01
C LEU A 30 -1.58 4.56 1.66
N MET A 31 -0.71 3.72 2.21
CA MET A 31 -0.77 2.27 2.01
C MET A 31 -2.12 1.68 2.48
N GLY A 32 -2.63 2.14 3.62
CA GLY A 32 -3.92 1.73 4.14
C GLY A 32 -5.09 2.11 3.21
N ALA A 33 -5.05 3.31 2.65
CA ALA A 33 -6.07 3.79 1.71
C ALA A 33 -6.08 2.95 0.42
N GLU A 34 -4.90 2.72 -0.19
CA GLU A 34 -4.79 1.87 -1.39
C GLU A 34 -5.27 0.44 -1.11
N ALA A 35 -4.93 -0.12 0.06
CA ALA A 35 -5.36 -1.46 0.44
C ALA A 35 -6.88 -1.56 0.61
N ARG A 36 -7.54 -0.53 1.16
CA ARG A 36 -9.01 -0.46 1.26
C ARG A 36 -9.67 -0.38 -0.12
N VAL A 37 -9.14 0.46 -1.02
CA VAL A 37 -9.66 0.63 -2.39
C VAL A 37 -9.59 -0.68 -3.18
N LEU A 38 -8.49 -1.44 -3.03
CA LEU A 38 -8.31 -2.71 -3.71
C LEU A 38 -9.15 -3.86 -3.13
N GLY A 39 -9.65 -3.74 -1.91
CA GLY A 39 -10.47 -4.75 -1.26
C GLY A 39 -9.72 -6.07 -1.01
N HIS A 40 -10.31 -7.20 -1.41
CA HIS A 40 -9.76 -8.52 -1.11
C HIS A 40 -8.38 -8.73 -1.76
N GLY A 41 -7.36 -9.00 -0.94
CA GLY A 41 -5.97 -9.14 -1.38
C GLY A 41 -5.21 -7.81 -1.48
N GLY A 42 -5.86 -6.67 -1.23
CA GLY A 42 -5.25 -5.33 -1.27
C GLY A 42 -4.07 -5.19 -0.32
N ILE A 43 -4.18 -5.68 0.93
CA ILE A 43 -3.08 -5.67 1.91
C ILE A 43 -1.82 -6.33 1.35
N ARG A 44 -1.95 -7.54 0.77
CA ARG A 44 -0.82 -8.29 0.21
C ARG A 44 -0.24 -7.59 -1.02
N ALA A 45 -1.09 -7.04 -1.89
CA ALA A 45 -0.65 -6.35 -3.09
C ALA A 45 0.13 -5.07 -2.76
N VAL A 46 -0.39 -4.26 -1.83
CA VAL A 46 0.26 -3.04 -1.36
C VAL A 46 1.56 -3.35 -0.63
N ALA A 47 1.58 -4.34 0.25
CA ALA A 47 2.80 -4.74 0.97
C ALA A 47 3.94 -5.12 0.01
N ARG A 48 3.62 -5.86 -1.07
CA ARG A 48 4.59 -6.22 -2.11
C ARG A 48 5.05 -5.02 -2.92
N ALA A 49 4.16 -4.10 -3.29
CA ALA A 49 4.52 -2.91 -4.06
C ALA A 49 5.34 -1.90 -3.24
N ALA A 50 5.09 -1.81 -1.93
CA ALA A 50 5.79 -0.91 -1.02
C ALA A 50 7.05 -1.54 -0.39
N GLU A 51 7.31 -2.83 -0.64
CA GLU A 51 8.40 -3.61 -0.02
C GLU A 51 8.38 -3.58 1.52
N VAL A 52 7.18 -3.65 2.11
CA VAL A 52 6.96 -3.68 3.56
C VAL A 52 6.20 -4.92 4.01
N SER A 53 6.10 -5.12 5.32
CA SER A 53 5.28 -6.21 5.88
C SER A 53 3.78 -5.97 5.68
N GLU A 54 3.00 -7.05 5.50
CA GLU A 54 1.52 -6.97 5.51
C GLU A 54 0.98 -6.36 6.82
N THR A 55 1.69 -6.54 7.94
CA THR A 55 1.37 -5.95 9.24
C THR A 55 1.45 -4.42 9.20
N THR A 56 2.47 -3.86 8.53
CA THR A 56 2.63 -2.41 8.37
C THR A 56 1.44 -1.81 7.63
N VAL A 57 1.02 -2.45 6.53
CA VAL A 57 -0.14 -2.03 5.74
C VAL A 57 -1.44 -2.17 6.55
N ARG A 58 -1.62 -3.29 7.25
CA ARG A 58 -2.80 -3.52 8.12
C ARG A 58 -2.91 -2.45 9.21
N LYS A 59 -1.79 -2.04 9.82
CA LYS A 59 -1.77 -0.95 10.79
C LYS A 59 -2.24 0.37 10.15
N GLY A 60 -1.80 0.66 8.92
CA GLY A 60 -2.31 1.79 8.14
C GLY A 60 -3.82 1.72 7.87
N VAL A 61 -4.34 0.54 7.53
CA VAL A 61 -5.79 0.30 7.37
C VAL A 61 -6.53 0.54 8.68
N SER A 62 -5.98 0.15 9.83
CA SER A 62 -6.61 0.35 11.15
C SER A 62 -6.56 1.79 11.67
N GLU A 63 -5.67 2.63 11.13
CA GLU A 63 -5.53 4.05 11.50
C GLU A 63 -6.47 4.98 10.73
N LEU A 64 -7.18 4.46 9.73
CA LEU A 64 -8.21 5.13 8.91
C LEU A 64 -9.62 4.73 9.33
#